data_AF-F7KQY7-F1
#
_entry.id   AF-F7KQY7-F1
#
_cell.length_a   1.000
_cell.length_b   1.000
_cell.length_c   1.000
_cell.angle_alpha   90.00
_cell.angle_beta   90.00
_cell.angle_gamma   90.00
#
_symmetry.space_group_name_H-M   'P 1'
#
loop_
_entity.id
_entity.type
_entity.pdbx_description
1 polymer ?
#
loop_
_entity_poly.entity_id
_entity_poly.type
_entity_poly.pdbx_seq_one_letter_code
_entity_poly.pdbx_strand_id
1 'polypeptide(L)'
;MYEYDEECLKTFLKNQAQLFDEPVAETLEEAEAFLEDCMAAVVENIGEVKEFLEEEGLDVDSMSLEEIEEASEVFPLPGGRYLIVEG
;
A
#
# COMPACT_ATOMS: atom_id res chain seq x y z
N MET A 1 -5.53 14.32 -13.01
CA MET A 1 -5.11 12.92 -13.21
C MET A 1 -4.98 12.40 -11.82
N TYR A 2 -5.88 11.51 -11.41
CA TYR A 2 -5.82 10.91 -10.09
C TYR A 2 -4.52 10.10 -10.01
N GLU A 3 -3.75 10.26 -8.93
CA GLU A 3 -2.50 9.50 -8.74
C GLU A 3 -2.79 8.02 -8.53
N TYR A 4 -3.96 7.73 -7.94
CA TYR A 4 -4.46 6.38 -7.72
C TYR A 4 -5.68 6.11 -8.58
N ASP A 5 -5.77 4.89 -9.12
CA ASP A 5 -6.99 4.45 -9.76
C ASP A 5 -8.08 4.05 -8.75
N GLU A 6 -9.34 4.01 -9.21
CA GLU A 6 -10.49 3.72 -8.36
C GLU A 6 -10.40 2.34 -7.69
N GLU A 7 -9.74 1.35 -8.31
CA GLU A 7 -9.57 0.02 -7.72
C GLU A 7 -8.57 0.05 -6.55
N CYS A 8 -7.49 0.83 -6.68
CA CYS A 8 -6.54 1.10 -5.61
C CYS A 8 -7.23 1.71 -4.38
N LEU A 9 -7.96 2.82 -4.58
CA LEU A 9 -8.68 3.52 -3.51
C LEU A 9 -9.72 2.62 -2.82
N LYS A 10 -10.48 1.84 -3.60
CA LYS A 10 -11.45 0.87 -3.04
C LYS A 10 -10.78 -0.23 -2.24
N THR A 11 -9.61 -0.70 -2.69
CA THR A 11 -8.87 -1.75 -2.00
C THR A 11 -8.36 -1.25 -0.66
N PHE A 12 -7.78 -0.04 -0.64
CA PHE A 12 -7.38 0.63 0.59
C PHE A 12 -8.55 0.79 1.55
N LEU A 13 -9.67 1.41 1.13
CA LEU A 13 -10.84 1.62 1.99
C LEU A 13 -11.37 0.32 2.62
N LYS A 14 -11.35 -0.78 1.87
CA LYS A 14 -11.84 -2.08 2.31
C LYS A 14 -10.89 -2.74 3.31
N ASN A 15 -9.59 -2.58 3.12
CA ASN A 15 -8.57 -3.32 3.85
C ASN A 15 -7.77 -2.45 4.82
N GLN A 16 -8.04 -1.14 4.95
CA GLN A 16 -7.33 -0.21 5.82
C GLN A 16 -7.21 -0.69 7.28
N ALA A 17 -8.15 -1.53 7.73
CA ALA A 17 -8.13 -2.17 9.04
C ALA A 17 -6.95 -3.14 9.27
N GLN A 18 -6.21 -3.50 8.20
CA GLN A 18 -4.98 -4.30 8.33
C GLN A 18 -3.80 -3.46 8.85
N LEU A 19 -3.86 -2.14 8.67
CA LEU A 19 -2.82 -1.18 9.03
C LEU A 19 -3.26 -0.26 10.19
N PHE A 20 -4.53 0.18 10.19
CA PHE A 20 -5.08 1.12 11.16
C PHE A 20 -6.19 0.50 11.99
N ASP A 21 -6.21 0.74 13.30
CA ASP A 21 -7.25 0.24 14.21
C ASP A 21 -8.63 0.89 13.97
N GLU A 22 -8.65 2.10 13.42
CA GLU A 22 -9.85 2.87 13.08
C GLU A 22 -9.80 3.31 11.60
N PRO A 23 -10.96 3.47 10.93
CA PRO A 23 -10.97 3.92 9.54
C PRO A 23 -10.41 5.35 9.44
N VAL A 24 -9.33 5.50 8.67
CA VAL A 24 -8.70 6.79 8.36
C VAL A 24 -9.40 7.50 7.20
N ALA A 25 -10.16 6.76 6.39
CA ALA A 25 -10.97 7.29 5.30
C ALA A 25 -12.29 6.52 5.15
N GLU A 26 -13.37 7.22 4.82
CA GLU A 26 -14.70 6.62 4.54
C GLU A 26 -15.11 6.75 3.08
N THR A 27 -14.51 7.69 2.33
CA THR A 27 -14.82 7.96 0.92
C THR A 27 -13.60 7.83 0.01
N LEU A 28 -13.82 7.73 -1.30
CA LEU A 28 -12.71 7.66 -2.28
C LEU A 28 -11.86 8.94 -2.26
N GLU A 29 -12.49 10.09 -2.07
CA GLU A 29 -11.80 11.39 -2.00
C GLU A 29 -10.95 11.50 -0.73
N GLU A 30 -11.45 11.01 0.41
CA GLU A 30 -10.67 10.95 1.66
C GLU A 30 -9.53 9.94 1.57
N ALA A 31 -9.77 8.77 0.96
CA ALA A 31 -8.73 7.78 0.75
C ALA A 31 -7.62 8.32 -0.15
N GLU A 32 -7.97 9.02 -1.24
CA GLU A 32 -6.99 9.64 -2.12
C GLU A 32 -6.17 10.70 -1.38
N ALA A 33 -6.82 11.60 -0.65
CA ALA A 33 -6.11 12.62 0.14
C ALA A 33 -5.20 11.99 1.19
N PHE A 34 -5.65 10.94 1.87
CA PHE A 34 -4.86 10.21 2.86
C PHE A 34 -3.63 9.55 2.22
N LEU A 35 -3.80 8.86 1.10
CA LEU A 35 -2.69 8.19 0.41
C LEU A 35 -1.68 9.20 -0.15
N GLU A 36 -2.13 10.35 -0.64
CA GLU A 36 -1.25 11.46 -1.07
C GLU A 36 -0.46 12.02 0.13
N ASP A 37 -1.12 12.26 1.27
CA ASP A 37 -0.47 12.74 2.50
C ASP A 37 0.52 11.71 3.08
N CYS A 38 0.22 10.42 2.98
CA CYS A 38 1.08 9.31 3.39
C CYS A 38 2.18 8.97 2.37
N MET A 39 2.26 9.68 1.24
CA MET A 39 3.21 9.39 0.16
C MET A 39 3.18 7.92 -0.29
N ALA A 40 1.97 7.34 -0.34
CA ALA A 40 1.81 5.95 -0.71
C ALA A 40 2.27 5.69 -2.15
N ALA A 41 2.74 4.47 -2.41
CA ALA A 41 3.29 4.09 -3.71
C ALA A 41 2.53 2.92 -4.32
N VAL A 42 2.32 2.94 -5.63
CA VAL A 42 1.76 1.82 -6.39
C VAL A 42 2.84 1.23 -7.29
N VAL A 43 3.11 -0.06 -7.12
CA VAL A 43 4.14 -0.81 -7.84
C VAL A 43 3.54 -1.99 -8.62
N GLU A 44 4.26 -2.48 -9.63
CA GLU A 44 3.72 -3.47 -10.57
C GLU A 44 3.88 -4.93 -10.11
N ASN A 45 4.71 -5.20 -9.10
CA ASN A 45 5.00 -6.55 -8.62
C ASN A 45 5.64 -6.55 -7.21
N ILE A 46 5.69 -7.72 -6.57
CA ILE A 46 6.25 -7.90 -5.22
C ILE A 46 7.76 -7.62 -5.13
N GLY A 47 8.49 -7.72 -6.25
CA GLY A 47 9.91 -7.37 -6.29
C GLY A 47 10.12 -5.87 -6.11
N GLU A 48 9.31 -5.06 -6.78
CA GLU A 48 9.31 -3.60 -6.62
C GLU A 48 8.83 -3.17 -5.23
N VAL A 49 7.95 -3.94 -4.57
CA VAL A 49 7.62 -3.71 -3.16
C VAL A 49 8.87 -3.84 -2.30
N LYS A 50 9.63 -4.92 -2.48
CA LYS A 50 10.89 -5.12 -1.75
C LYS A 50 11.87 -3.98 -1.99
N GLU A 51 12.09 -3.61 -3.25
CA GLU A 51 12.99 -2.50 -3.61
C GLU A 51 12.55 -1.18 -2.97
N PHE A 52 11.25 -0.87 -2.99
CA PHE A 52 10.70 0.33 -2.35
C PHE A 52 10.97 0.34 -0.83
N LEU A 53 10.71 -0.77 -0.13
CA LEU A 53 10.95 -0.85 1.31
C LEU A 53 12.45 -0.75 1.65
N GLU A 54 13.34 -1.32 0.81
CA GLU A 54 14.80 -1.15 0.95
C GLU A 54 15.23 0.31 0.75
N GLU A 55 14.64 1.02 -0.22
CA GLU A 55 14.91 2.44 -0.47
C GLU A 55 14.45 3.34 0.69
N GLU A 56 13.31 3.02 1.32
CA GLU A 56 12.83 3.67 2.55
C GLU A 56 13.65 3.28 3.80
N GLY A 57 14.61 2.36 3.66
CA GLY A 57 15.53 1.97 4.73
C GLY A 57 15.00 0.92 5.69
N LEU A 58 13.94 0.18 5.31
CA LEU A 58 13.46 -0.99 6.04
C LEU A 58 14.39 -2.18 5.80
N ASP A 59 14.68 -2.94 6.86
CA ASP A 59 15.53 -4.13 6.80
C ASP A 59 14.73 -5.35 6.29
N VAL A 60 14.43 -5.35 4.98
CA VAL A 60 13.70 -6.43 4.29
C VAL A 60 14.64 -7.39 3.53
N ASP A 61 15.95 -7.18 3.66
CA ASP A 61 17.00 -7.96 2.99
C ASP A 61 16.92 -9.45 3.37
N SER A 62 16.59 -9.71 4.64
CA SER A 62 16.45 -11.04 5.22
C SER A 62 15.04 -11.65 5.08
N MET A 63 14.06 -10.84 4.65
CA MET A 63 12.67 -11.26 4.50
C MET A 63 12.45 -11.93 3.14
N SER A 64 11.63 -12.96 3.14
CA SER A 64 11.11 -13.56 1.91
C SER A 64 10.04 -12.67 1.27
N LEU A 65 9.81 -12.82 -0.03
CA LEU A 65 8.76 -12.08 -0.74
C LEU A 65 7.37 -12.38 -0.17
N GLU A 66 7.15 -13.58 0.36
CA GLU A 66 5.90 -13.97 1.03
C GLU A 66 5.72 -13.20 2.34
N GLU A 67 6.76 -13.11 3.17
CA GLU A 67 6.72 -12.30 4.40
C GLU A 67 6.51 -10.81 4.13
N ILE A 68 7.07 -10.29 3.03
CA ILE A 68 6.86 -8.90 2.59
C ILE A 68 5.41 -8.71 2.11
N GLU A 69 4.87 -9.66 1.35
CA GLU A 69 3.47 -9.62 0.87
C GLU A 69 2.46 -9.68 2.03
N GLU A 70 2.82 -10.34 3.13
CA GLU A 70 2.00 -10.42 4.35
C GLU A 70 2.12 -9.19 5.26
N ALA A 71 2.98 -8.20 4.94
CA ALA A 71 3.12 -7.01 5.74
C ALA A 71 1.85 -6.14 5.70
N SER A 72 1.47 -5.58 6.86
CA SER A 72 0.29 -4.70 6.99
C SER A 72 0.32 -3.47 6.08
N GLU A 73 1.52 -2.99 5.75
CA GLU A 73 1.76 -1.83 4.89
C GLU A 73 1.56 -2.16 3.39
N VAL A 74 1.48 -3.45 3.04
CA VAL A 74 1.40 -3.92 1.66
C VAL A 74 -0.03 -4.37 1.32
N PHE A 75 -0.61 -3.76 0.30
CA PHE A 75 -1.98 -3.98 -0.14
C PHE A 75 -1.97 -4.59 -1.54
N PRO A 76 -2.28 -5.90 -1.68
CA PRO A 76 -2.38 -6.53 -2.99
C PRO A 76 -3.53 -5.94 -3.82
N LEU A 77 -3.23 -5.51 -5.05
CA LEU A 77 -4.19 -4.93 -5.98
C LEU A 77 -4.51 -5.91 -7.14
N PRO A 78 -5.66 -5.72 -7.82
CA PRO A 78 -5.95 -6.43 -9.06
C PRO A 78 -4.83 -6.24 -10.10
N GLY A 79 -4.54 -7.32 -10.83
CA GLY A 79 -3.51 -7.32 -11.88
C GLY A 79 -2.09 -7.62 -11.39
N GLY A 80 -1.91 -7.97 -10.11
CA GLY A 80 -0.60 -8.30 -9.53
C GLY A 80 0.21 -7.08 -9.10
N ARG A 81 -0.43 -5.90 -9.06
CA ARG A 81 0.13 -4.66 -8.53
C ARG A 81 0.00 -4.64 -7.00
N TYR A 82 0.72 -3.74 -6.36
CA TYR A 82 0.67 -3.55 -4.91
C TYR A 82 0.63 -2.07 -4.57
N LEU A 83 -0.15 -1.72 -3.56
CA LEU A 83 -0.13 -0.41 -2.91
C LEU A 83 0.67 -0.53 -1.61
N ILE A 84 1.58 0.39 -1.36
CA ILE A 84 2.42 0.45 -0.16
C ILE A 84 2.03 1.70 0.60
N VAL A 85 1.64 1.56 1.86
CA VAL A 85 1.18 2.66 2.73
C VAL A 85 1.91 2.60 4.05
N GLU A 86 2.55 3.70 4.43
CA GLU A 86 3.16 3.83 5.76
C GLU A 86 2.07 3.99 6.84
N GLY A 87 2.23 3.28 7.96
CA GLY A 87 1.32 3.28 9.12
C GLY A 87 1.67 4.27 10.22
#